data_AF-A0A3M2T3T2-F1
#
_entry.id   AF-A0A3M2T3T2-F1
#
_cell.length_a   1.000
_cell.length_b   1.000
_cell.length_c   1.000
_cell.angle_alpha   90.00
_cell.angle_beta   90.00
_cell.angle_gamma   90.00
#
_symmetry.space_group_name_H-M   'P 1'
#
loop_
_entity.id
_entity.type
_entity.pdbx_description
1 polymer ?
#
loop_
_entity_poly.entity_id
_entity_poly.type
_entity_poly.pdbx_seq_one_letter_code
_entity_poly.pdbx_strand_id
1 'polypeptide(L)'
;MPAHHKSGGAYHGAGQSHVGHGAFYEAGDQRNEPRSVLNERERYKEGRHGCHQNLSTKDENFLAHMYAEHEHAHHEHGHHEHAHHRPHKHHGMDINAEAELGKIDPRKPASLHGNKPSRGAEIDRELQQDDEKRLREMGLK
;
A
#
# COMPACT_ATOMS: atom_id res chain seq x y z
N MET A 1 32.91 -66.13 14.52
CA MET A 1 31.44 -66.20 14.54
C MET A 1 30.90 -64.78 14.36
N PRO A 2 30.45 -64.35 13.17
CA PRO A 2 29.92 -63.00 13.00
C PRO A 2 28.44 -62.95 13.43
N ALA A 3 28.10 -61.98 14.28
CA ALA A 3 26.74 -61.70 14.71
C ALA A 3 25.97 -60.95 13.61
N HIS A 4 24.85 -61.52 13.16
CA HIS A 4 23.90 -60.87 12.25
C HIS A 4 22.98 -59.95 13.04
N HIS A 5 23.18 -58.64 12.91
CA HIS A 5 22.28 -57.61 13.41
C HIS A 5 21.12 -57.49 12.41
N LYS A 6 19.94 -58.02 12.74
CA LYS A 6 18.72 -57.75 11.98
C LYS A 6 18.29 -56.31 12.30
N SER A 7 18.60 -55.37 11.41
CA SER A 7 18.01 -54.04 11.43
C SER A 7 16.49 -54.19 11.24
N GLY A 8 15.72 -53.90 12.29
CA GLY A 8 14.27 -53.82 12.21
C GLY A 8 13.88 -52.77 11.18
N GLY A 9 13.30 -53.20 10.07
CA GLY A 9 12.66 -52.31 9.11
C GLY A 9 11.43 -51.71 9.78
N ALA A 10 11.50 -50.42 10.12
CA ALA A 10 10.33 -49.66 10.53
C ALA A 10 9.32 -49.70 9.36
N TYR A 11 8.22 -50.41 9.56
CA TYR A 11 7.05 -50.33 8.69
C TYR A 11 6.44 -48.95 8.89
N HIS A 12 6.85 -47.97 8.09
CA HIS A 12 6.16 -46.68 8.02
C HIS A 12 4.76 -46.94 7.45
N GLY A 13 3.78 -47.09 8.35
CA GLY A 13 2.41 -47.40 8.02
C GLY A 13 1.81 -46.33 7.10
N ALA A 14 1.39 -46.75 5.90
CA ALA A 14 0.74 -45.95 4.86
C ALA A 14 -0.65 -45.40 5.25
N GLY A 15 -0.89 -45.11 6.54
CA GLY A 15 -2.17 -44.68 7.09
C GLY A 15 -2.07 -43.59 8.16
N GLN A 16 -0.88 -43.08 8.49
CA GLN A 16 -0.69 -41.96 9.44
C GLN A 16 -0.47 -40.61 8.73
N SER A 17 -0.61 -40.56 7.40
CA SER A 17 -0.37 -39.33 6.64
C SER A 17 -1.59 -38.40 6.67
N HIS A 18 -1.35 -37.08 6.61
CA HIS A 18 -2.42 -36.06 6.49
C HIS A 18 -3.29 -36.23 5.23
N VAL A 19 -2.82 -37.01 4.26
CA VAL A 19 -3.51 -37.28 2.99
C VAL A 19 -4.26 -38.62 3.01
N GLY A 20 -4.42 -39.27 4.16
CA GLY A 20 -5.22 -40.49 4.30
C GLY A 20 -4.56 -41.76 3.75
N HIS A 21 -5.37 -42.77 3.46
CA HIS A 21 -4.91 -44.10 3.05
C HIS A 21 -4.93 -44.26 1.52
N GLY A 22 -3.83 -44.74 0.94
CA GLY A 22 -3.64 -44.85 -0.51
C GLY A 22 -4.64 -45.76 -1.26
N ALA A 23 -5.37 -46.63 -0.55
CA ALA A 23 -6.37 -47.52 -1.17
C ALA A 23 -7.62 -46.79 -1.68
N PHE A 24 -7.88 -45.56 -1.21
CA PHE A 24 -9.03 -44.75 -1.65
C PHE A 24 -8.74 -43.92 -2.91
N TYR A 25 -7.47 -43.82 -3.30
CA TYR A 25 -7.03 -42.96 -4.39
C TYR A 25 -6.78 -43.81 -5.64
N GLU A 26 -7.23 -43.32 -6.80
CA GLU A 26 -6.82 -43.88 -8.09
C GLU A 26 -5.35 -43.52 -8.37
N ALA A 27 -4.66 -44.35 -9.16
CA ALA A 27 -3.20 -44.24 -9.35
C ALA A 27 -2.73 -42.88 -9.91
N GLY A 28 -3.62 -42.10 -10.51
CA GLY A 28 -3.35 -40.76 -11.03
C GLY A 28 -3.64 -39.61 -10.06
N ASP A 29 -4.47 -39.82 -9.02
CA ASP A 29 -4.98 -38.73 -8.17
C ASP A 29 -3.88 -38.10 -7.29
N GLN A 30 -2.90 -38.92 -6.88
CA GLN A 30 -1.75 -38.46 -6.10
C GLN A 30 -0.50 -38.13 -6.94
N ARG A 31 -0.59 -38.21 -8.27
CA ARG A 31 0.58 -37.99 -9.14
C ARG A 31 0.52 -36.61 -9.79
N ASN A 32 1.59 -35.84 -9.59
CA ASN A 32 1.82 -34.64 -10.38
C ASN A 32 2.14 -35.03 -11.83
N GLU A 33 1.59 -34.28 -12.78
CA GLU A 33 1.84 -34.54 -14.20
C GLU A 33 3.24 -34.11 -14.64
N PRO A 34 3.81 -34.79 -15.64
CA PRO A 34 5.15 -34.49 -16.10
C PRO A 34 5.21 -33.09 -16.74
N ARG A 35 6.36 -32.43 -16.60
CA ARG A 35 6.60 -31.07 -17.08
C ARG A 35 6.38 -30.90 -18.59
N SER A 36 6.55 -31.97 -19.38
CA SER A 36 6.23 -31.99 -20.81
C SER A 36 4.74 -31.72 -21.07
N VAL A 37 3.86 -32.39 -20.32
CA VAL A 37 2.40 -32.23 -20.42
C VAL A 37 1.96 -30.86 -19.91
N LEU A 38 2.59 -30.36 -18.83
CA LEU A 38 2.29 -29.02 -18.29
C LEU A 38 2.64 -27.88 -19.26
N ASN A 39 3.71 -28.04 -20.05
CA ASN A 39 4.14 -27.03 -21.02
C ASN A 39 3.29 -27.02 -22.30
N GLU A 40 2.73 -28.15 -22.69
CA GLU A 40 1.89 -28.30 -23.90
C GLU A 40 0.43 -27.91 -23.67
N ARG A 41 -0.01 -27.84 -22.40
CA ARG A 41 -1.35 -27.38 -22.06
C ARG A 41 -1.57 -25.95 -22.48
N GLU A 42 -2.79 -25.66 -22.90
CA GLU A 42 -3.25 -24.29 -22.99
C GLU A 42 -3.11 -23.67 -21.60
N ARG A 43 -2.15 -22.75 -21.46
CA ARG A 43 -2.11 -21.85 -20.31
C ARG A 43 -3.48 -21.17 -20.28
N TYR A 44 -4.14 -21.23 -19.13
CA TYR A 44 -5.33 -20.43 -18.88
C TYR A 44 -5.08 -19.02 -19.40
N LYS A 45 -6.06 -18.43 -20.08
CA LYS A 45 -5.95 -17.09 -20.67
C LYS A 45 -5.50 -16.12 -19.57
N GLU A 46 -4.20 -15.91 -19.50
CA GLU A 46 -3.59 -15.05 -18.50
C GLU A 46 -4.22 -13.66 -18.69
N GLY A 47 -4.72 -13.09 -17.60
CA GLY A 47 -5.27 -11.73 -17.64
C GLY A 47 -4.23 -10.79 -18.27
N ARG A 48 -4.69 -9.75 -18.97
CA ARG A 48 -3.77 -8.82 -19.63
C ARG A 48 -2.76 -8.29 -18.61
N HIS A 49 -1.48 -8.35 -18.94
CA HIS A 49 -0.40 -7.84 -18.10
C HIS A 49 -0.72 -6.40 -17.64
N GLY A 50 -0.81 -6.18 -16.32
CA GLY A 50 -1.17 -4.89 -15.72
C GLY A 50 -2.63 -4.74 -15.25
N CYS A 51 -3.51 -5.72 -15.43
CA CYS A 51 -4.92 -5.67 -14.94
C CYS A 51 -5.08 -5.74 -13.40
N HIS A 52 -3.97 -5.85 -12.67
CA HIS A 52 -3.91 -5.75 -11.20
C HIS A 52 -3.38 -4.38 -10.76
N GLN A 53 -3.08 -3.49 -11.70
CA GLN A 53 -2.73 -2.11 -11.39
C GLN A 53 -4.04 -1.34 -11.27
N ASN A 54 -4.27 -0.74 -10.11
CA ASN A 54 -5.44 0.12 -9.83
C ASN A 54 -5.60 1.26 -10.85
N LEU A 55 -4.51 1.59 -11.55
CA LEU A 55 -4.44 2.63 -12.58
C LEU A 55 -4.59 2.10 -14.02
N SER A 56 -4.94 0.82 -14.20
CA SER A 56 -5.14 0.21 -15.51
C SER A 56 -6.36 0.85 -16.20
N THR A 57 -6.11 1.57 -17.28
CA THR A 57 -7.09 2.34 -18.07
C THR A 57 -8.16 1.47 -18.76
N LYS A 58 -8.12 0.15 -18.56
CA LYS A 58 -9.00 -0.83 -19.21
C LYS A 58 -9.99 -1.50 -18.26
N ASP A 59 -9.95 -1.17 -16.97
CA ASP A 59 -10.86 -1.72 -15.99
C ASP A 59 -12.01 -0.73 -15.73
N GLU A 60 -13.26 -1.20 -15.86
CA GLU A 60 -14.47 -0.35 -15.69
C GLU A 60 -14.57 0.27 -14.29
N ASN A 61 -13.80 -0.25 -13.33
CA ASN A 61 -13.74 0.21 -11.95
C ASN A 61 -12.67 1.28 -11.69
N PHE A 62 -11.92 1.72 -12.71
CA PHE A 62 -10.83 2.71 -12.58
C PHE A 62 -11.26 3.98 -11.83
N LEU A 63 -12.48 4.48 -12.10
CA LEU A 63 -13.00 5.69 -11.42
C LEU A 63 -13.29 5.44 -9.93
N ALA A 64 -13.78 4.25 -9.58
CA ALA A 64 -14.06 3.87 -8.20
C ALA A 64 -12.76 3.69 -7.40
N HIS A 65 -11.73 3.10 -8.02
CA HIS A 65 -10.42 2.96 -7.41
C HIS A 65 -9.72 4.31 -7.23
N MET A 66 -9.79 5.21 -8.22
CA MET A 66 -9.30 6.59 -8.09
C MET A 66 -10.00 7.35 -6.96
N TYR A 67 -11.32 7.21 -6.83
CA TYR A 67 -12.08 7.84 -5.74
C TYR A 67 -11.67 7.26 -4.38
N ALA A 68 -11.57 5.94 -4.25
CA ALA A 68 -11.17 5.29 -3.02
C ALA A 68 -9.72 5.65 -2.63
N GLU A 69 -8.77 5.65 -3.56
CA GLU A 69 -7.38 6.06 -3.30
C GLU A 69 -7.30 7.52 -2.87
N HIS A 70 -8.07 8.42 -3.50
CA HIS A 70 -8.13 9.82 -3.07
C HIS A 70 -8.76 9.95 -1.68
N GLU A 71 -9.87 9.26 -1.39
CA GLU A 71 -10.50 9.27 -0.06
C GLU A 71 -9.56 8.71 1.03
N HIS A 72 -8.84 7.62 0.75
CA HIS A 72 -7.86 7.04 1.68
C HIS A 72 -6.63 7.95 1.87
N ALA A 73 -6.14 8.61 0.81
CA ALA A 73 -5.02 9.54 0.91
C ALA A 73 -5.33 10.77 1.78
N HIS A 74 -6.60 11.21 1.83
CA HIS A 74 -7.04 12.30 2.71
C HIS A 74 -7.33 11.85 4.15
N HIS A 75 -7.63 10.57 4.39
CA HIS A 75 -7.87 10.04 5.74
C HIS A 75 -6.62 9.46 6.43
N GLU A 76 -5.59 9.09 5.68
CA GLU A 76 -4.34 8.54 6.23
C GLU A 76 -3.26 9.62 6.41
N HIS A 77 -3.59 10.69 7.12
CA HIS A 77 -2.65 11.33 8.06
C HIS A 77 -2.67 10.58 9.40
N GLY A 78 -2.55 9.26 9.32
CA GLY A 78 -2.54 8.34 10.44
C GLY A 78 -1.58 7.19 10.15
N HIS A 79 -0.34 7.35 10.62
CA HIS A 79 0.60 6.30 11.02
C HIS A 79 0.39 4.90 10.40
N HIS A 80 0.92 4.65 9.20
CA HIS A 80 1.07 3.28 8.68
C HIS A 80 2.34 2.65 9.27
N GLU A 81 2.17 1.75 10.25
CA GLU A 81 3.24 0.89 10.75
C GLU A 81 3.60 -0.14 9.68
N HIS A 82 4.67 0.12 8.91
CA HIS A 82 5.31 -0.89 8.07
C HIS A 82 6.65 -1.30 8.69
N ALA A 83 6.69 -2.53 9.20
CA ALA A 83 7.86 -3.18 9.75
C ALA A 83 8.92 -3.42 8.67
N HIS A 84 9.75 -2.42 8.40
CA HIS A 84 11.05 -2.56 7.76
C HIS A 84 12.06 -1.70 8.51
N HIS A 85 13.09 -2.34 9.06
CA HIS A 85 14.21 -1.69 9.76
C HIS A 85 14.88 -0.62 8.88
N ARG A 86 14.43 0.62 9.03
CA ARG A 86 15.23 1.84 8.90
C ARG A 86 14.98 2.60 10.19
N PRO A 87 15.99 3.11 10.91
CA PRO A 87 15.75 3.82 12.16
C PRO A 87 14.73 4.92 11.88
N HIS A 88 13.53 4.76 12.45
CA HIS A 88 12.52 5.80 12.51
C HIS A 88 13.22 6.99 13.14
N LYS A 89 13.58 7.98 12.32
CA LYS A 89 13.79 9.32 12.84
C LYS A 89 12.46 9.66 13.49
N HIS A 90 12.43 9.61 14.81
CA HIS A 90 11.42 10.28 15.60
C HIS A 90 11.23 11.65 14.95
N HIS A 91 10.03 11.92 14.43
CA HIS A 91 9.64 13.19 13.81
C HIS A 91 9.57 14.24 14.92
N GLY A 92 10.73 14.51 15.51
CA GLY A 92 10.95 15.55 16.47
C GLY A 92 11.02 16.83 15.68
N MET A 93 9.92 17.57 15.68
CA MET A 93 9.96 19.00 15.40
C MET A 93 10.66 19.35 14.08
N ASP A 94 10.35 18.63 12.99
CA ASP A 94 10.61 19.15 11.66
C ASP A 94 9.56 20.24 11.43
N ILE A 95 9.84 21.44 11.98
CA ILE A 95 9.07 22.64 11.71
C ILE A 95 9.16 22.83 10.19
N ASN A 96 8.15 22.35 9.46
CA ASN A 96 8.11 22.48 8.02
C ASN A 96 8.17 23.97 7.72
N ALA A 97 9.32 24.45 7.21
CA ALA A 97 9.55 25.87 6.97
C ALA A 97 8.47 26.47 6.07
N GLU A 98 7.91 25.66 5.18
CA GLU A 98 6.76 25.99 4.34
C GLU A 98 5.45 26.16 5.13
N ALA A 99 5.22 25.33 6.15
CA ALA A 99 4.06 25.46 7.03
C ALA A 99 4.13 26.74 7.89
N GLU A 100 5.32 27.14 8.33
CA GLU A 100 5.52 28.43 9.01
C GLU A 100 5.29 29.63 8.07
N LEU A 101 5.69 29.51 6.80
CA LEU A 101 5.42 30.51 5.79
C LEU A 101 3.90 30.74 5.60
N GLY A 102 3.10 29.68 5.68
CA GLY A 102 1.63 29.76 5.65
C GLY A 102 1.02 30.48 6.85
N LYS A 103 1.64 30.39 8.04
CA LYS A 103 1.19 31.13 9.24
C LYS A 103 1.40 32.65 9.10
N ILE A 104 2.44 33.05 8.36
CA ILE A 104 2.76 34.47 8.12
C ILE A 104 1.90 35.04 6.99
N ASP A 105 1.74 34.28 5.90
CA ASP A 105 0.91 34.69 4.77
C ASP A 105 0.24 33.46 4.16
N PRO A 106 -1.10 33.40 4.19
CA PRO A 106 -1.84 32.24 3.72
C PRO A 106 -1.67 31.99 2.21
N ARG A 107 -1.23 32.98 1.42
CA ARG A 107 -1.04 32.85 -0.05
C ARG A 107 0.34 32.36 -0.45
N LYS A 108 1.34 32.46 0.43
CA LYS A 108 2.74 32.11 0.13
C LYS A 108 2.96 30.65 -0.27
N PRO A 109 2.41 29.63 0.41
CA PRO A 109 2.66 28.24 0.03
C PRO A 109 2.21 27.97 -1.41
N ALA A 110 0.99 28.38 -1.78
CA ALA A 110 0.51 28.22 -3.16
C ALA A 110 1.38 28.97 -4.19
N SER A 111 1.78 30.21 -3.86
CA SER A 111 2.59 31.04 -4.75
C SER A 111 4.00 30.46 -4.96
N LEU A 112 4.60 29.86 -3.93
CA LEU A 112 5.93 29.22 -4.02
C LEU A 112 5.93 28.02 -4.97
N HIS A 113 4.81 27.30 -5.03
CA HIS A 113 4.62 26.19 -5.96
C HIS A 113 4.10 26.61 -7.35
N GLY A 114 3.98 27.91 -7.62
CA GLY A 114 3.46 28.43 -8.90
C GLY A 114 1.96 28.20 -9.10
N ASN A 115 1.23 27.83 -8.04
CA ASN A 115 -0.20 27.61 -8.07
C ASN A 115 -0.96 28.90 -7.72
N LYS A 116 -2.22 28.98 -8.16
CA LYS A 116 -3.11 30.05 -7.70
C LYS A 116 -3.49 29.80 -6.24
N PRO A 117 -3.46 30.82 -5.37
CA PRO A 117 -3.94 30.68 -3.99
C PRO A 117 -5.42 30.31 -3.98
N SER A 118 -5.84 29.60 -2.93
CA SER A 118 -7.25 29.26 -2.75
C SER A 118 -8.06 30.50 -2.42
N ARG A 119 -9.37 30.47 -2.72
CA ARG A 119 -10.29 31.57 -2.36
C ARG A 119 -10.27 31.88 -0.86
N GLY A 120 -10.09 30.86 -0.01
CA GLY A 120 -9.94 31.04 1.43
C GLY A 120 -8.68 31.83 1.79
N ALA A 121 -7.53 31.43 1.24
CA ALA A 121 -6.26 32.16 1.45
C ALA A 121 -6.32 33.60 0.89
N GLU A 122 -7.13 33.84 -0.12
CA GLU A 122 -7.40 35.18 -0.61
C GLU A 122 -8.15 36.04 0.41
N ILE A 123 -9.25 35.53 0.96
CA ILE A 123 -10.08 36.20 1.96
C ILE A 123 -9.30 36.42 3.26
N ASP A 124 -8.56 35.42 3.73
CA ASP A 124 -7.77 35.52 4.96
C ASP A 124 -6.74 36.65 4.88
N ARG A 125 -6.10 36.81 3.71
CA ARG A 125 -5.14 37.89 3.46
C ARG A 125 -5.81 39.28 3.42
N GLU A 126 -7.02 39.36 2.88
CA GLU A 126 -7.81 40.60 2.84
C GLU A 126 -8.23 41.02 4.26
N LEU A 127 -8.75 40.07 5.04
CA LEU A 127 -9.16 40.31 6.42
C LEU A 127 -7.98 40.79 7.29
N GLN A 128 -6.81 40.15 7.15
CA GLN A 128 -5.58 40.61 7.82
C GLN A 128 -5.21 42.06 7.44
N GLN A 129 -5.35 42.45 6.18
CA GLN A 129 -5.03 43.82 5.73
C GLN A 129 -6.01 44.84 6.29
N ASP A 130 -7.30 44.49 6.36
CA ASP A 130 -8.32 45.36 6.92
C ASP A 130 -8.19 45.51 8.45
N ASP A 131 -7.82 44.44 9.14
CA ASP A 131 -7.46 44.49 10.56
C ASP A 131 -6.24 45.40 10.79
N GLU A 132 -5.21 45.31 9.96
CA GLU A 132 -4.04 46.21 10.06
C GLU A 132 -4.38 47.68 9.82
N LYS A 133 -5.25 47.98 8.85
CA LYS A 133 -5.73 49.34 8.61
C LYS A 133 -6.50 49.86 9.82
N ARG A 134 -7.42 49.06 10.34
CA ARG A 134 -8.23 49.42 11.52
C ARG A 134 -7.36 49.67 12.74
N LEU A 135 -6.32 48.86 12.97
CA LEU A 135 -5.37 49.07 14.07
C LEU A 135 -4.58 50.38 13.92
N ARG A 136 -4.19 50.75 12.69
CA ARG A 136 -3.53 52.03 12.41
C ARG A 136 -4.47 53.21 12.64
N GLU A 137 -5.72 53.11 12.18
CA GLU A 137 -6.75 54.15 12.38
C GLU A 137 -7.06 54.35 13.87
N MET A 138 -7.06 53.27 14.64
CA MET A 138 -7.25 53.32 16.11
C MET A 138 -5.99 53.76 16.88
N GLY A 139 -4.86 54.02 16.20
CA GLY A 139 -3.61 54.44 16.83
C GLY A 139 -2.96 53.38 17.73
N LEU A 140 -3.27 52.09 17.50
CA LEU A 140 -2.78 50.95 18.28
C LEU A 140 -1.50 50.33 17.67
N LYS A 141 -0.96 50.88 16.58
CA LYS A 141 0.19 50.36 15.83
C LYS A 141 1.13 51.47 15.37
#